data_AF-A0A397G7B5-F1
#
_entry.id   AF-A0A397G7B5-F1
#
_cell.length_a   1.000
_cell.length_b   1.000
_cell.length_c   1.000
_cell.angle_alpha   90.00
_cell.angle_beta   90.00
_cell.angle_gamma   90.00
#
_symmetry.space_group_name_H-M   'P 1'
#
loop_
_entity.id
_entity.type
_entity.pdbx_description
1 polymer ?
#
loop_
_entity_poly.entity_id
_entity_poly.type
_entity_poly.pdbx_seq_one_letter_code
_entity_poly.pdbx_strand_id
1 'polypeptide(L)'
;MSMMIIPMFGSLLKFEFMVLVYVVISIFNGGITPLVDNFTLGTLKMSGIKSEYEYGKQRLWGTISCGMISSIMGILTDYISIFIIFVVYIFFMTGFLLFIYRINPSDFNTNCDNINPSDFNTNCDNTISLEELNINNEENLESLENFGDVQELEADDNKMLIGYQSSNFRIILFLLARNPRFLYFLFITLLMAIVKAVAGAYLLLFLSEFFNASGTLLGLSQIMSVSLEVVFFYFSKNIMESIGPRNMIILGQVALLIRVSLYGFLGKILNPWMALPIELVSG
;
A
#
# COMPACT_ATOMS: atom_id res chain seq x y z
N MET A 1 25.85 44.25 -10.54
CA MET A 1 27.04 43.42 -10.81
C MET A 1 26.64 41.97 -10.60
N SER A 2 26.46 41.22 -11.71
CA SER A 2 26.35 39.75 -11.77
C SER A 2 25.23 39.05 -10.97
N MET A 3 23.97 39.21 -11.39
CA MET A 3 22.97 38.14 -11.25
C MET A 3 22.95 37.34 -12.56
N MET A 4 23.97 36.48 -12.72
CA MET A 4 23.95 35.43 -13.73
C MET A 4 23.23 34.22 -13.12
N ILE A 5 21.91 34.34 -12.98
CA ILE A 5 21.05 33.19 -12.66
C ILE A 5 20.97 32.39 -13.95
N ILE A 6 21.64 31.25 -13.94
CA ILE A 6 21.68 30.27 -15.02
C ILE A 6 20.23 29.89 -15.38
N PRO A 7 19.74 30.16 -16.61
CA PRO A 7 18.48 29.62 -17.06
C PRO A 7 18.76 28.16 -17.45
N MET A 8 18.90 27.26 -16.47
CA MET A 8 19.55 25.98 -16.75
C MET A 8 18.77 25.10 -17.74
N PHE A 9 17.47 25.32 -17.94
CA PHE A 9 16.70 24.54 -18.91
C PHE A 9 15.48 25.25 -19.56
N GLY A 10 15.15 26.48 -19.18
CA GLY A 10 13.88 27.11 -19.57
C GLY A 10 13.77 27.50 -21.06
N SER A 11 14.88 27.85 -21.71
CA SER A 11 14.88 28.23 -23.13
C SER A 11 15.14 27.06 -24.09
N LEU A 12 15.59 25.90 -23.57
CA LEU A 12 16.03 24.75 -24.37
C LEU A 12 15.05 23.57 -24.32
N LEU A 13 14.24 23.45 -23.25
CA LEU A 13 13.22 22.42 -23.14
C LEU A 13 11.88 22.93 -23.67
N LYS A 14 11.56 22.57 -24.90
CA LYS A 14 10.19 22.66 -25.40
C LYS A 14 9.26 21.81 -24.51
N PHE A 15 7.99 22.20 -24.42
CA PHE A 15 6.94 21.46 -23.71
C PHE A 15 6.95 19.94 -24.00
N GLU A 16 7.23 19.57 -25.24
CA GLU A 16 7.37 18.18 -25.71
C GLU A 16 8.40 17.36 -24.89
N PHE A 17 9.54 17.97 -24.55
CA PHE A 17 10.57 17.29 -23.74
C PHE A 17 10.11 17.09 -22.29
N MET A 18 9.39 18.05 -21.71
CA MET A 18 8.83 17.88 -20.36
C MET A 18 7.83 16.72 -20.30
N VAL A 19 6.99 16.59 -21.34
CA VAL A 19 6.07 15.44 -21.45
C VAL A 19 6.84 14.13 -21.53
N LEU A 20 7.89 14.05 -22.36
CA LEU A 20 8.71 12.85 -22.48
C LEU A 20 9.36 12.48 -21.14
N VAL A 21 9.96 13.45 -20.44
CA VAL A 21 10.56 13.22 -19.12
C VAL A 21 9.51 12.75 -18.11
N TYR A 22 8.33 13.37 -18.10
CA TYR A 22 7.23 12.98 -17.21
C TYR A 22 6.75 11.54 -17.48
N VAL A 23 6.64 11.13 -18.74
CA VAL A 23 6.28 9.76 -19.11
C VAL A 23 7.31 8.76 -18.60
N VAL A 24 8.61 9.03 -18.82
CA VAL A 24 9.69 8.18 -18.34
C VAL A 24 9.63 8.04 -16.82
N ILE A 25 9.50 9.15 -16.09
CA ILE A 25 9.39 9.13 -14.62
C ILE A 25 8.15 8.34 -14.17
N SER A 26 7.02 8.50 -14.84
CA SER A 26 5.75 7.85 -14.48
C SER A 26 5.82 6.33 -14.60
N ILE A 27 6.54 5.80 -15.61
CA ILE A 27 6.73 4.35 -15.78
C ILE A 27 7.45 3.76 -14.56
N PHE A 28 8.50 4.42 -14.08
CA PHE A 28 9.22 3.95 -12.90
C PHE A 28 8.42 4.16 -11.62
N ASN A 29 7.75 5.31 -11.48
CA ASN A 29 6.98 5.63 -10.28
C ASN A 29 5.86 4.62 -10.01
N GLY A 30 5.18 4.16 -11.06
CA GLY A 30 4.13 3.14 -10.93
C GLY A 30 4.61 1.78 -10.41
N GLY A 31 5.90 1.45 -10.59
CA GLY A 31 6.47 0.17 -10.16
C GLY A 31 7.06 0.16 -8.75
N ILE A 32 7.39 1.32 -8.18
CA ILE A 32 8.10 1.41 -6.89
C ILE A 32 7.21 0.92 -5.74
N THR A 33 5.98 1.43 -5.64
CA THR A 33 5.04 1.06 -4.55
C THR A 33 4.77 -0.45 -4.48
N PRO A 34 4.33 -1.14 -5.56
CA PRO A 34 4.08 -2.57 -5.50
C PRO A 34 5.36 -3.40 -5.27
N LEU A 35 6.53 -2.91 -5.71
CA LEU A 35 7.80 -3.59 -5.46
C LEU A 35 8.17 -3.55 -3.97
N VAL A 36 8.03 -2.38 -3.32
CA VAL A 36 8.25 -2.23 -1.88
C VAL A 36 7.25 -3.04 -1.06
N ASP A 37 5.99 -3.10 -1.51
CA ASP A 37 4.96 -3.91 -0.86
C ASP A 37 5.28 -5.40 -0.93
N ASN A 38 5.67 -5.90 -2.10
CA ASN A 38 6.08 -7.29 -2.28
C ASN A 38 7.31 -7.64 -1.43
N PHE A 39 8.31 -6.77 -1.39
CA PHE A 39 9.50 -6.96 -0.56
C PHE A 39 9.13 -7.07 0.92
N THR A 40 8.28 -6.15 1.41
CA THR A 40 7.79 -6.15 2.78
C THR A 40 7.05 -7.44 3.12
N LEU A 41 6.14 -7.88 2.25
CA LEU A 41 5.38 -9.12 2.46
C LEU A 41 6.31 -10.35 2.44
N GLY A 42 7.34 -10.36 1.60
CA GLY A 42 8.38 -11.39 1.57
C GLY A 42 9.14 -11.48 2.90
N THR A 43 9.62 -10.35 3.41
CA THR A 43 10.32 -10.28 4.71
C THR A 43 9.42 -10.72 5.87
N LEU A 44 8.16 -10.25 5.92
CA LEU A 44 7.21 -10.62 6.97
C LEU A 44 6.89 -12.13 6.95
N LYS A 45 6.78 -12.72 5.76
CA LYS A 45 6.58 -14.16 5.59
C LYS A 45 7.78 -14.97 6.11
N MET A 46 9.00 -14.51 5.84
CA MET A 46 10.23 -15.14 6.34
C MET A 46 10.36 -15.08 7.87
N SER A 47 9.87 -14.00 8.50
CA SER A 47 9.91 -13.85 9.97
C SER A 47 8.85 -14.70 10.71
N GLY A 48 7.98 -15.44 10.01
CA GLY A 48 6.94 -16.28 10.62
C GLY A 48 5.82 -15.51 11.32
N ILE A 49 5.76 -14.19 11.15
CA ILE A 49 4.75 -13.32 11.75
C ILE A 49 3.53 -13.27 10.81
N LYS A 50 2.31 -13.21 11.36
CA LYS A 50 1.08 -13.03 10.57
C LYS A 50 1.20 -11.77 9.70
N SER A 51 1.38 -11.97 8.40
CA SER A 51 1.78 -10.94 7.44
C SER A 51 0.75 -9.83 7.26
N GLU A 52 -0.55 -10.13 7.38
CA GLU A 52 -1.62 -9.18 7.05
C GLU A 52 -1.67 -7.98 8.00
N TYR A 53 -1.50 -8.19 9.31
CA TYR A 53 -1.63 -7.12 10.31
C TYR A 53 -0.37 -6.28 10.46
N GLU A 54 0.81 -6.93 10.43
CA GLU A 54 2.09 -6.21 10.54
C GLU A 54 2.40 -5.42 9.27
N TYR A 55 1.90 -5.86 8.10
CA TYR A 55 1.98 -5.09 6.87
C TYR A 55 1.27 -3.73 6.99
N GLY A 56 0.11 -3.69 7.65
CA GLY A 56 -0.60 -2.44 7.93
C GLY A 56 0.24 -1.45 8.76
N LYS A 57 0.99 -1.94 9.76
CA LYS A 57 1.90 -1.09 10.56
C LYS A 57 3.10 -0.61 9.77
N GLN A 58 3.63 -1.43 8.86
CA GLN A 58 4.72 -1.00 7.98
C GLN A 58 4.27 0.14 7.05
N ARG A 59 3.07 0.02 6.49
CA ARG A 59 2.48 1.04 5.62
C ARG A 59 2.22 2.37 6.34
N LEU A 60 1.90 2.32 7.63
CA LEU A 60 1.67 3.51 8.47
C LEU A 60 2.90 4.43 8.51
N TRP A 61 4.14 3.90 8.53
CA TRP A 61 5.36 4.71 8.43
C TRP A 61 5.47 5.51 7.13
N GLY A 62 5.01 4.95 6.01
CA GLY A 62 4.94 5.66 4.73
C GLY A 62 3.97 6.85 4.80
N THR A 63 2.85 6.68 5.48
CA THR A 63 1.82 7.73 5.62
C THR A 63 2.32 8.87 6.53
N ILE A 64 2.94 8.52 7.67
CA ILE A 64 3.54 9.50 8.60
C ILE A 64 4.58 10.36 7.89
N SER A 65 5.47 9.73 7.12
CA SER A 65 6.52 10.46 6.40
C SER A 65 5.94 11.42 5.36
N CYS A 66 4.86 11.03 4.66
CA CYS A 66 4.15 11.88 3.71
C CYS A 66 3.53 13.12 4.39
N GLY A 67 2.88 12.96 5.54
CA GLY A 67 2.29 14.08 6.29
C GLY A 67 3.34 15.04 6.86
N MET A 68 4.41 14.48 7.44
CA MET A 68 5.51 15.28 7.99
C MET A 68 6.25 16.07 6.90
N ILE A 69 6.66 15.40 5.80
CA ILE A 69 7.40 16.07 4.73
C ILE A 69 6.55 17.14 4.04
N SER A 70 5.26 16.88 3.82
CA SER A 70 4.34 17.86 3.20
C SER A 70 4.17 19.12 4.04
N SER A 71 4.15 18.97 5.37
CA SER A 71 4.09 20.12 6.30
C SER A 71 5.38 20.94 6.25
N ILE A 72 6.53 20.27 6.37
CA ILE A 72 7.84 20.93 6.30
C ILE A 72 7.98 21.65 4.96
N MET A 73 7.63 20.97 3.87
CA MET A 73 7.71 21.50 2.51
C MET A 73 6.76 22.68 2.29
N GLY A 74 5.54 22.62 2.83
CA GLY A 74 4.58 23.72 2.78
C GLY A 74 5.10 24.97 3.47
N ILE A 75 5.68 24.83 4.67
CA ILE A 75 6.34 25.94 5.38
C ILE A 75 7.52 26.47 4.56
N LEU A 76 8.37 25.58 4.06
CA LEU A 76 9.58 25.95 3.33
C LEU A 76 9.27 26.74 2.05
N THR A 77 8.17 26.40 1.39
CA THR A 77 7.72 27.04 0.15
C THR A 77 7.33 28.51 0.34
N ASP A 78 6.90 28.91 1.55
CA ASP A 78 6.55 30.31 1.84
C ASP A 78 7.80 31.20 2.01
N TYR A 79 8.96 30.63 2.35
CA TYR A 79 10.18 31.38 2.66
C TYR A 79 11.31 31.20 1.63
N ILE A 80 11.24 30.16 0.80
CA ILE A 80 12.34 29.75 -0.09
C ILE A 80 11.88 29.78 -1.56
N SER A 81 12.77 30.24 -2.44
CA SER A 81 12.53 30.20 -3.89
C SER A 81 12.37 28.76 -4.38
N ILE A 82 11.44 28.56 -5.33
CA ILE A 82 11.14 27.25 -5.90
C ILE A 82 12.37 26.52 -6.47
N PHE A 83 13.39 27.26 -6.92
CA PHE A 83 14.63 26.68 -7.42
C PHE A 83 15.48 26.00 -6.34
N ILE A 84 15.53 26.58 -5.14
CA ILE A 84 16.29 26.00 -4.03
C ILE A 84 15.66 24.68 -3.59
N ILE A 85 14.32 24.57 -3.68
CA ILE A 85 13.58 23.33 -3.41
C ILE A 85 14.06 22.19 -4.32
N PHE A 86 14.21 22.46 -5.63
CA PHE A 86 14.73 21.47 -6.56
C PHE A 86 16.18 21.05 -6.25
N VAL A 87 17.04 21.98 -5.82
CA VAL A 87 18.42 21.67 -5.43
C VAL A 87 18.45 20.78 -4.18
N VAL A 88 17.65 21.12 -3.16
CA VAL A 88 17.51 20.32 -1.93
C VAL A 88 17.01 18.92 -2.27
N TYR A 89 16.02 18.79 -3.15
CA TYR A 89 15.51 17.50 -3.60
C TYR A 89 16.61 16.62 -4.24
N ILE A 90 17.43 17.19 -5.14
CA ILE A 90 18.55 16.47 -5.78
C ILE A 90 19.56 16.00 -4.73
N PHE A 91 19.89 16.85 -3.74
CA PHE A 91 20.82 16.50 -2.67
C PHE A 91 20.31 15.31 -1.83
N PHE A 92 19.05 15.34 -1.40
CA PHE A 92 18.45 14.25 -0.62
C PHE A 92 18.33 12.95 -1.43
N MET A 93 17.89 13.02 -2.69
CA MET A 93 17.78 11.83 -3.55
C MET A 93 19.14 11.20 -3.84
N THR A 94 20.18 12.02 -4.05
CA THR A 94 21.55 11.52 -4.21
C THR A 94 22.04 10.82 -2.95
N GLY A 95 21.79 11.41 -1.78
CA GLY A 95 22.10 10.78 -0.49
C GLY A 95 21.39 9.44 -0.29
N PHE A 96 20.11 9.37 -0.65
CA PHE A 96 19.31 8.14 -0.58
C PHE A 96 19.84 7.04 -1.51
N LEU A 97 20.21 7.40 -2.75
CA LEU A 97 20.83 6.45 -3.69
C LEU A 97 22.18 5.94 -3.20
N LEU A 98 23.02 6.81 -2.63
CA LEU A 98 24.29 6.41 -2.02
C LEU A 98 24.08 5.50 -0.81
N PHE A 99 23.03 5.73 -0.03
CA PHE A 99 22.66 4.87 1.09
C PHE A 99 22.24 3.48 0.59
N ILE A 100 21.35 3.40 -0.40
CA ILE A 100 20.95 2.12 -1.00
C ILE A 100 22.15 1.39 -1.60
N TYR A 101 23.04 2.09 -2.30
CA TYR A 101 24.25 1.50 -2.88
C TYR A 101 25.18 0.88 -1.82
N ARG A 102 25.14 1.38 -0.59
CA ARG A 102 25.92 0.82 0.53
C ARG A 102 25.29 -0.40 1.18
N ILE A 103 24.01 -0.65 0.97
CA ILE A 103 23.32 -1.82 1.54
C ILE A 103 23.70 -3.06 0.73
N ASN A 104 23.97 -4.17 1.41
CA ASN A 104 24.33 -5.41 0.73
C ASN A 104 23.13 -5.94 -0.07
N PRO A 105 23.35 -6.42 -1.32
CA PRO A 105 22.27 -6.97 -2.14
C PRO A 105 21.65 -8.23 -1.55
N SER A 106 22.33 -8.91 -0.62
CA SER A 106 21.81 -10.06 0.12
C SER A 106 20.59 -9.73 0.97
N ASP A 107 20.52 -8.50 1.49
CA ASP A 107 19.43 -8.07 2.38
C ASP A 107 18.12 -7.86 1.60
N PHE A 108 18.22 -7.71 0.27
CA PHE A 108 17.08 -7.58 -0.63
C PHE A 108 16.58 -8.91 -1.19
N ASN A 109 17.31 -10.02 -0.96
CA ASN A 109 16.96 -11.31 -1.51
C ASN A 109 15.96 -12.04 -0.60
N THR A 110 14.67 -11.75 -0.77
CA THR A 110 13.57 -12.48 -0.10
C THR A 110 13.16 -13.75 -0.83
N ASN A 111 13.96 -14.26 -1.76
CA ASN A 111 13.61 -15.48 -2.49
C ASN A 111 13.52 -16.66 -1.51
N CYS A 112 12.30 -17.19 -1.35
CA CYS A 112 12.03 -18.50 -0.79
C CYS A 112 12.50 -19.64 -1.71
N ASP A 113 13.32 -19.38 -2.72
CA ASP A 113 13.80 -20.37 -3.69
C ASP A 113 14.87 -21.31 -3.11
N ASN A 114 15.31 -21.08 -1.87
CA ASN A 114 16.27 -21.94 -1.16
C ASN A 114 15.73 -22.44 0.19
N ILE A 115 14.43 -22.69 0.33
CA ILE A 115 14.01 -23.72 1.28
C ILE A 115 14.11 -25.03 0.51
N ASN A 116 15.26 -25.69 0.60
CA ASN A 116 15.32 -27.08 0.21
C ASN A 116 14.22 -27.82 0.99
N PRO A 117 13.40 -28.67 0.35
CA PRO A 117 12.44 -29.53 1.06
C PRO A 117 13.09 -30.42 2.14
N SER A 118 14.42 -30.49 2.17
CA SER A 118 15.22 -31.20 3.19
C SER A 118 15.36 -30.45 4.52
N ASP A 119 15.11 -29.14 4.58
CA ASP A 119 15.34 -28.35 5.80
C ASP A 119 14.09 -28.25 6.69
N PHE A 120 12.97 -28.87 6.29
CA PHE A 120 11.78 -29.03 7.12
C PHE A 120 11.90 -30.14 8.17
N ASN A 121 13.06 -30.78 8.28
CA ASN A 121 13.28 -31.85 9.22
C ASN A 121 14.38 -31.50 10.23
N THR A 122 14.15 -30.47 11.04
CA THR A 122 14.68 -30.44 12.42
C THR A 122 14.02 -29.31 13.22
N ASN A 123 13.31 -29.72 14.27
CA ASN A 123 12.93 -28.95 15.44
C ASN A 123 12.03 -27.72 15.24
N CYS A 124 10.72 -27.98 15.22
CA CYS A 124 9.76 -27.12 15.90
C CYS A 124 9.08 -27.95 17.00
N ASP A 125 9.77 -28.03 18.15
CA ASP A 125 9.09 -28.14 19.43
C ASP A 125 8.19 -26.91 19.58
N ASN A 126 6.89 -27.14 19.73
CA ASN A 126 6.06 -26.51 20.75
C ASN A 126 4.67 -27.14 20.71
N THR A 127 4.43 -28.02 21.70
CA THR A 127 3.32 -27.87 22.65
C THR A 127 2.05 -27.21 22.11
N ILE A 128 1.19 -28.02 21.49
CA ILE A 128 -0.25 -27.84 21.63
C ILE A 128 -0.82 -29.18 22.07
N SER A 129 -1.15 -29.20 23.36
CA SER A 129 -1.96 -30.16 24.10
C SER A 129 -3.03 -30.87 23.25
N LEU A 130 -2.81 -32.16 23.00
CA LEU A 130 -3.88 -33.16 22.80
C LEU A 130 -3.64 -34.33 23.78
N GLU A 131 -3.35 -33.97 25.03
CA GLU A 131 -3.30 -34.89 26.15
C GLU A 131 -4.60 -34.79 26.94
N GLU A 132 -5.70 -35.14 26.27
CA GLU A 132 -7.00 -35.39 26.89
C GLU A 132 -7.82 -36.21 25.89
N LEU A 133 -7.59 -37.53 25.87
CA LEU A 133 -8.60 -38.58 25.70
C LEU A 133 -7.92 -39.91 26.02
N ASN A 134 -7.54 -40.05 27.29
CA ASN A 134 -7.25 -41.32 27.92
C ASN A 134 -8.58 -42.08 28.05
N ILE A 135 -8.87 -42.99 27.12
CA ILE A 135 -9.84 -44.06 27.32
C ILE A 135 -9.12 -45.37 27.04
N ASN A 136 -8.68 -46.00 28.13
CA ASN A 136 -8.35 -47.41 28.20
C ASN A 136 -9.49 -48.24 27.59
N ASN A 137 -9.14 -49.21 26.75
CA ASN A 137 -9.52 -50.63 26.91
C ASN A 137 -9.03 -51.41 25.68
N GLU A 138 -8.07 -52.30 25.90
CA GLU A 138 -7.96 -53.52 25.12
C GLU A 138 -9.25 -54.35 25.28
N GLU A 139 -9.48 -55.25 24.33
CA GLU A 139 -10.66 -56.12 24.17
C GLU A 139 -11.82 -55.49 23.36
N ASN A 140 -11.75 -55.60 22.03
CA ASN A 140 -12.67 -56.47 21.30
C ASN A 140 -12.24 -56.65 19.84
N LEU A 141 -11.95 -57.91 19.52
CA LEU A 141 -12.40 -58.65 18.34
C LEU A 141 -12.14 -58.07 16.94
N GLU A 142 -11.23 -58.75 16.23
CA GLU A 142 -11.65 -59.70 15.19
C GLU A 142 -12.95 -59.33 14.45
N SER A 143 -12.92 -58.24 13.69
CA SER A 143 -13.85 -58.04 12.58
C SER A 143 -13.41 -56.83 11.76
N LEU A 144 -12.58 -57.08 10.75
CA LEU A 144 -12.51 -56.40 9.45
C LEU A 144 -11.22 -56.74 8.68
N GLU A 145 -10.65 -57.93 8.89
CA GLU A 145 -9.98 -58.65 7.81
C GLU A 145 -11.04 -59.10 6.80
N ASN A 146 -11.42 -58.18 5.91
CA ASN A 146 -11.90 -58.42 4.54
C ASN A 146 -12.53 -57.14 4.01
N PHE A 147 -11.81 -56.38 3.20
CA PHE A 147 -12.20 -56.17 1.80
C PHE A 147 -11.04 -55.48 1.09
N GLY A 148 -10.47 -56.19 0.12
CA GLY A 148 -9.47 -55.65 -0.77
C GLY A 148 -10.08 -54.70 -1.82
N ASP A 149 -9.13 -54.00 -2.44
CA ASP A 149 -9.16 -53.38 -3.77
C ASP A 149 -9.90 -52.06 -3.98
N VAL A 150 -9.23 -51.26 -4.84
CA VAL A 150 -9.61 -49.99 -5.48
C VAL A 150 -9.38 -48.76 -4.58
N GLN A 151 -8.20 -48.14 -4.47
CA GLN A 151 -7.19 -47.78 -5.48
C GLN A 151 -7.74 -47.18 -6.77
N GLU A 152 -8.68 -46.25 -6.65
CA GLU A 152 -9.02 -45.25 -7.68
C GLU A 152 -9.96 -44.25 -7.01
N LEU A 153 -9.49 -43.05 -6.64
CA LEU A 153 -10.27 -41.81 -6.46
C LEU A 153 -9.43 -40.62 -5.92
N GLU A 154 -8.20 -40.83 -5.44
CA GLU A 154 -7.37 -39.72 -4.90
C GLU A 154 -6.30 -39.18 -5.88
N ALA A 155 -6.29 -39.68 -7.12
CA ALA A 155 -5.29 -39.30 -8.12
C ALA A 155 -5.64 -38.05 -8.96
N ASP A 156 -6.86 -37.50 -8.83
CA ASP A 156 -7.31 -36.35 -9.63
C ASP A 156 -7.09 -35.00 -8.92
N ASP A 157 -7.25 -34.94 -7.59
CA ASP A 157 -7.05 -33.68 -6.83
C ASP A 157 -5.56 -33.31 -6.68
N ASN A 158 -4.68 -34.32 -6.56
CA ASN A 158 -3.24 -34.09 -6.42
C ASN A 158 -2.54 -33.70 -7.74
N LYS A 159 -3.22 -33.90 -8.88
CA LYS A 159 -2.72 -33.44 -10.19
C LYS A 159 -2.99 -31.94 -10.42
N MET A 160 -3.98 -31.38 -9.73
CA MET A 160 -4.31 -29.96 -9.83
C MET A 160 -3.32 -29.05 -9.08
N LEU A 161 -2.62 -29.60 -8.07
CA LEU A 161 -1.70 -28.84 -7.21
C LEU A 161 -0.23 -28.86 -7.68
N ILE A 162 0.14 -29.75 -8.62
CA ILE A 162 1.54 -29.92 -9.09
C ILE A 162 1.78 -29.25 -10.47
N GLY A 163 0.76 -28.62 -11.06
CA GLY A 163 0.82 -28.02 -12.40
C GLY A 163 1.04 -26.51 -12.49
N TYR A 164 1.21 -25.79 -11.38
CA TYR A 164 1.28 -24.32 -11.40
C TYR A 164 2.70 -23.75 -11.55
N GLN A 165 3.60 -24.50 -12.20
CA GLN A 165 4.95 -24.03 -12.52
C GLN A 165 4.94 -23.49 -13.96
N SER A 166 4.81 -22.16 -14.09
CA SER A 166 4.71 -21.40 -15.36
C SER A 166 3.34 -21.44 -16.06
N SER A 167 2.30 -20.95 -15.37
CA SER A 167 1.06 -20.61 -16.07
C SER A 167 1.25 -19.29 -16.82
N ASN A 168 1.02 -19.32 -18.13
CA ASN A 168 1.03 -18.12 -18.98
C ASN A 168 0.19 -17.03 -18.30
N PHE A 169 0.78 -15.87 -17.98
CA PHE A 169 0.11 -14.72 -17.34
C PHE A 169 -1.30 -14.44 -17.91
N ARG A 170 -1.46 -14.62 -19.22
CA ARG A 170 -2.72 -14.48 -19.96
C ARG A 170 -3.83 -15.43 -19.48
N ILE A 171 -3.50 -16.67 -19.15
CA ILE A 171 -4.46 -17.69 -18.69
C ILE A 171 -4.93 -17.33 -17.27
N ILE A 172 -4.01 -16.93 -16.39
CA ILE A 172 -4.34 -16.48 -15.03
C ILE A 172 -5.24 -15.25 -15.10
N LEU A 173 -4.88 -14.27 -15.93
CA LEU A 173 -5.65 -13.05 -16.11
C LEU A 173 -7.06 -13.35 -16.63
N PHE A 174 -7.18 -14.24 -17.61
CA PHE A 174 -8.47 -14.67 -18.16
C PHE A 174 -9.33 -15.41 -17.10
N LEU A 175 -8.71 -16.28 -16.30
CA LEU A 175 -9.38 -16.99 -15.21
C LEU A 175 -9.90 -16.01 -14.16
N LEU A 176 -9.10 -15.02 -13.78
CA LEU A 176 -9.45 -13.99 -12.80
C LEU A 176 -10.55 -13.07 -13.33
N ALA A 177 -10.49 -12.70 -14.61
CA ALA A 177 -11.49 -11.88 -15.29
C ALA A 177 -12.84 -12.59 -15.45
N ARG A 178 -12.89 -13.93 -15.42
CA ARG A 178 -14.16 -14.68 -15.48
C ARG A 178 -14.90 -14.71 -14.14
N ASN A 179 -14.24 -14.37 -13.03
CA ASN A 179 -14.84 -14.41 -11.71
C ASN A 179 -15.65 -13.12 -11.42
N PRO A 180 -17.00 -13.19 -11.35
CA PRO A 180 -17.83 -11.99 -11.21
C PRO A 180 -17.60 -11.25 -9.88
N ARG A 181 -17.26 -11.98 -8.81
CA ARG A 181 -16.93 -11.41 -7.50
C ARG A 181 -15.65 -10.57 -7.55
N PHE A 182 -14.65 -11.04 -8.30
CA PHE A 182 -13.39 -10.33 -8.46
C PHE A 182 -13.55 -9.07 -9.32
N LEU A 183 -14.31 -9.17 -10.41
CA LEU A 183 -14.66 -8.01 -11.23
C LEU A 183 -15.42 -6.93 -10.44
N TYR A 184 -16.35 -7.33 -9.58
CA TYR A 184 -17.07 -6.40 -8.71
C TYR A 184 -16.13 -5.67 -7.75
N PHE A 185 -15.17 -6.39 -7.14
CA PHE A 185 -14.14 -5.80 -6.31
C PHE A 185 -13.27 -4.80 -7.09
N LEU A 186 -12.80 -5.18 -8.29
CA LEU A 186 -12.00 -4.31 -9.16
C LEU A 186 -12.77 -3.04 -9.54
N PHE A 187 -14.06 -3.18 -9.85
CA PHE A 187 -14.90 -2.03 -10.18
C PHE A 187 -15.04 -1.06 -9.00
N ILE A 188 -15.24 -1.56 -7.78
CA ILE A 188 -15.30 -0.71 -6.58
C ILE A 188 -13.97 0.01 -6.32
N THR A 189 -12.84 -0.69 -6.43
CA THR A 189 -11.54 -0.08 -6.20
C THR A 189 -11.16 0.92 -7.28
N LEU A 190 -11.60 0.70 -8.53
CA LEU A 190 -11.48 1.67 -9.61
C LEU A 190 -12.27 2.94 -9.32
N LEU A 191 -13.52 2.83 -8.89
CA LEU A 191 -14.32 3.99 -8.50
C LEU A 191 -13.68 4.75 -7.34
N MET A 192 -13.16 4.02 -6.34
CA MET A 192 -12.41 4.60 -5.22
C MET A 192 -11.19 5.39 -5.71
N ALA A 193 -10.43 4.83 -6.65
CA ALA A 193 -9.23 5.46 -7.20
C ALA A 193 -9.57 6.75 -7.95
N ILE A 194 -10.66 6.78 -8.73
CA ILE A 194 -11.12 7.99 -9.44
C ILE A 194 -11.45 9.09 -8.43
N VAL A 195 -12.26 8.79 -7.41
CA VAL A 195 -12.66 9.80 -6.41
C VAL A 195 -11.43 10.35 -5.68
N LYS A 196 -10.50 9.48 -5.26
CA LYS A 196 -9.27 9.88 -4.57
C LYS A 196 -8.35 10.70 -5.48
N ALA A 197 -8.25 10.36 -6.77
CA ALA A 197 -7.46 11.10 -7.75
C ALA A 197 -8.01 12.52 -8.00
N VAL A 198 -9.33 12.64 -8.16
CA VAL A 198 -10.00 13.94 -8.33
C VAL A 198 -9.82 14.80 -7.07
N ALA A 199 -10.08 14.23 -5.89
CA ALA A 199 -9.87 14.95 -4.63
C ALA A 199 -8.41 15.40 -4.46
N GLY A 200 -7.44 14.53 -4.73
CA GLY A 200 -6.02 14.86 -4.62
C GLY A 200 -5.56 15.96 -5.58
N ALA A 201 -6.05 15.96 -6.82
CA ALA A 201 -5.66 16.94 -7.84
C ALA A 201 -6.31 18.31 -7.63
N TYR A 202 -7.62 18.35 -7.33
CA TYR A 202 -8.38 19.60 -7.33
C TYR A 202 -8.40 20.31 -5.97
N LEU A 203 -8.26 19.58 -4.87
CA LEU A 203 -8.50 20.16 -3.55
C LEU A 203 -7.43 21.17 -3.13
N LEU A 204 -6.15 20.85 -3.32
CA LEU A 204 -5.07 21.79 -3.03
C LEU A 204 -5.13 23.02 -3.94
N LEU A 205 -5.53 22.82 -5.20
CA LEU A 205 -5.73 23.91 -6.15
C LEU A 205 -6.89 24.81 -5.73
N PHE A 206 -8.00 24.23 -5.27
CA PHE A 206 -9.15 24.96 -4.74
C PHE A 206 -8.78 25.79 -3.50
N LEU A 207 -8.02 25.23 -2.55
CA LEU A 207 -7.54 25.97 -1.38
C LEU A 207 -6.59 27.12 -1.76
N SER A 208 -5.69 26.89 -2.71
CA SER A 208 -4.74 27.90 -3.16
C SER A 208 -5.42 29.06 -3.90
N GLU A 209 -6.32 28.75 -4.84
CA GLU A 209 -6.89 29.75 -5.76
C GLU A 209 -8.08 30.52 -5.18
N PHE A 210 -8.98 29.87 -4.44
CA PHE A 210 -10.18 30.52 -3.90
C PHE A 210 -9.98 31.16 -2.52
N PHE A 211 -9.10 30.60 -1.70
CA PHE A 211 -8.86 31.08 -0.34
C PHE A 211 -7.55 31.83 -0.16
N ASN A 212 -6.75 31.95 -1.24
CA ASN A 212 -5.40 32.54 -1.21
C ASN A 212 -4.55 31.96 -0.05
N ALA A 213 -4.72 30.65 0.18
CA ALA A 213 -4.10 29.93 1.28
C ALA A 213 -2.57 29.96 1.14
N SER A 214 -1.87 30.28 2.23
CA SER A 214 -0.41 30.20 2.28
C SER A 214 0.06 28.74 2.15
N GLY A 215 1.29 28.53 1.68
CA GLY A 215 1.88 27.19 1.55
C GLY A 215 1.95 26.45 2.89
N THR A 216 2.13 27.19 3.98
CA THR A 216 1.98 26.73 5.36
C THR A 216 0.61 26.09 5.64
N LEU A 217 -0.50 26.70 5.20
CA LEU A 217 -1.85 26.17 5.42
C LEU A 217 -2.10 24.92 4.58
N LEU A 218 -1.61 24.90 3.33
CA LEU A 218 -1.68 23.72 2.46
C LEU A 218 -0.90 22.54 3.05
N GLY A 219 0.32 22.78 3.54
CA GLY A 219 1.12 21.76 4.23
C GLY A 219 0.44 21.24 5.51
N LEU A 220 -0.10 22.14 6.33
CA LEU A 220 -0.78 21.79 7.58
C LEU A 220 -2.07 21.00 7.34
N SER A 221 -2.79 21.31 6.25
CA SER A 221 -3.97 20.53 5.83
C SER A 221 -3.63 19.05 5.60
N GLN A 222 -2.41 18.78 5.12
CA GLN A 222 -1.97 17.45 4.75
C GLN A 222 -1.46 16.60 5.91
N ILE A 223 -1.03 17.20 7.02
CA ILE A 223 -0.77 16.43 8.25
C ILE A 223 -2.05 16.14 9.03
N MET A 224 -3.07 17.00 8.90
CA MET A 224 -4.38 16.74 9.51
C MET A 224 -5.08 15.54 8.87
N SER A 225 -5.02 15.41 7.54
CA SER A 225 -5.57 14.23 6.84
C SER A 225 -4.86 12.94 7.27
N VAL A 226 -3.52 12.97 7.36
CA VAL A 226 -2.71 11.82 7.80
C VAL A 226 -2.93 11.45 9.26
N SER A 227 -3.27 12.40 10.13
CA SER A 227 -3.41 12.13 11.56
C SER A 227 -4.54 11.15 11.87
N LEU A 228 -5.70 11.25 11.22
CA LEU A 228 -6.76 10.25 11.37
C LEU A 228 -6.40 8.93 10.70
N GLU A 229 -5.72 8.95 9.56
CA GLU A 229 -5.27 7.74 8.85
C GLU A 229 -4.36 6.88 9.74
N VAL A 230 -3.44 7.52 10.47
CA VAL A 230 -2.57 6.85 11.44
C VAL A 230 -3.37 6.20 12.58
N VAL A 231 -4.41 6.87 13.09
CA VAL A 231 -5.28 6.32 14.14
C VAL A 231 -6.06 5.12 13.62
N PHE A 232 -6.66 5.23 12.43
CA PHE A 232 -7.40 4.12 11.80
C PHE A 232 -6.50 2.92 11.48
N PHE A 233 -5.27 3.15 11.01
CA PHE A 233 -4.32 2.07 10.77
C PHE A 233 -3.88 1.36 12.05
N TYR A 234 -3.66 2.10 13.14
CA TYR A 234 -3.31 1.52 14.43
C TYR A 234 -4.42 0.61 14.97
N PHE A 235 -5.67 1.04 14.86
CA PHE A 235 -6.85 0.25 15.29
C PHE A 235 -7.44 -0.65 14.19
N SER A 236 -6.77 -0.77 13.04
CA SER A 236 -7.29 -1.47 11.86
C SER A 236 -7.72 -2.91 12.15
N LYS A 237 -6.98 -3.63 13.01
CA LYS A 237 -7.33 -4.98 13.45
C LYS A 237 -8.70 -5.02 14.14
N ASN A 238 -8.88 -4.21 15.19
CA ASN A 238 -10.13 -4.16 15.95
C ASN A 238 -11.32 -3.72 15.07
N ILE A 239 -11.07 -2.80 14.15
CA ILE A 239 -12.08 -2.29 13.21
C ILE A 239 -12.45 -3.38 12.19
N MET A 240 -11.48 -4.11 11.65
CA MET A 240 -11.69 -5.17 10.67
C MET A 240 -12.43 -6.37 11.28
N GLU A 241 -12.10 -6.74 12.52
CA GLU A 241 -12.80 -7.80 13.26
C GLU A 241 -14.24 -7.40 13.63
N SER A 242 -14.50 -6.12 13.87
CA SER A 242 -15.82 -5.63 14.31
C SER A 242 -16.79 -5.32 13.16
N ILE A 243 -16.32 -4.58 12.15
CA ILE A 243 -17.18 -4.01 11.10
C ILE A 243 -17.10 -4.85 9.80
N GLY A 244 -16.03 -5.62 9.63
CA GLY A 244 -15.76 -6.43 8.43
C GLY A 244 -15.27 -5.62 7.23
N PRO A 245 -14.57 -6.26 6.28
CA PRO A 245 -13.87 -5.58 5.18
C PRO A 245 -14.82 -4.84 4.22
N ARG A 246 -16.02 -5.38 3.98
CA ARG A 246 -17.02 -4.75 3.11
C ARG A 246 -17.43 -3.37 3.63
N ASN A 247 -17.75 -3.28 4.92
CA ASN A 247 -18.24 -2.05 5.52
C ASN A 247 -17.12 -1.03 5.69
N MET A 248 -15.88 -1.45 5.92
CA MET A 248 -14.72 -0.55 5.92
C MET A 248 -14.58 0.19 4.58
N ILE A 249 -14.73 -0.53 3.46
CA ILE A 249 -14.69 0.09 2.12
C ILE A 249 -15.83 1.10 1.96
N ILE A 250 -17.04 0.77 2.41
CA ILE A 250 -18.20 1.68 2.33
C ILE A 250 -17.99 2.93 3.20
N LEU A 251 -17.50 2.77 4.43
CA LEU A 251 -17.23 3.88 5.34
C LEU A 251 -16.18 4.84 4.75
N GLY A 252 -15.10 4.30 4.17
CA GLY A 252 -14.10 5.13 3.48
C GLY A 252 -14.67 5.90 2.28
N GLN A 253 -15.57 5.28 1.51
CA GLN A 253 -16.26 5.94 0.39
C GLN A 253 -17.19 7.06 0.88
N VAL A 254 -17.95 6.81 1.95
CA VAL A 254 -18.84 7.80 2.55
C VAL A 254 -18.05 8.98 3.12
N ALA A 255 -16.92 8.72 3.79
CA ALA A 255 -16.03 9.78 4.29
C ALA A 255 -15.49 10.66 3.15
N LEU A 256 -15.04 10.07 2.05
CA LEU A 256 -14.60 10.80 0.86
C LEU A 256 -15.73 11.62 0.22
N LEU A 257 -16.95 11.07 0.14
CA LEU A 257 -18.12 11.78 -0.37
C LEU A 257 -18.49 12.97 0.51
N ILE A 258 -18.47 12.80 1.84
CA ILE A 258 -18.70 13.87 2.80
C ILE A 258 -17.67 14.98 2.59
N ARG A 259 -16.38 14.64 2.47
CA ARG A 259 -15.30 15.61 2.23
C ARG A 259 -15.57 16.45 0.98
N VAL A 260 -15.77 15.82 -0.17
CA VAL A 260 -16.01 16.54 -1.44
C VAL A 260 -17.29 17.38 -1.36
N SER A 261 -18.33 16.86 -0.73
CA SER A 261 -19.59 17.58 -0.54
C SER A 261 -19.41 18.82 0.34
N LEU A 262 -18.66 18.71 1.44
CA LEU A 262 -18.38 19.84 2.33
C LEU A 262 -17.66 20.98 1.59
N TYR A 263 -16.65 20.67 0.76
CA TYR A 263 -15.99 21.69 -0.06
C TYR A 263 -16.93 22.28 -1.13
N GLY A 264 -17.76 21.46 -1.76
CA GLY A 264 -18.74 21.92 -2.76
C GLY A 264 -19.80 22.86 -2.17
N PHE A 265 -20.33 22.55 -0.98
CA PHE A 265 -21.40 23.34 -0.36
C PHE A 265 -20.88 24.54 0.44
N LEU A 266 -19.80 24.37 1.21
CA LEU A 266 -19.29 25.42 2.07
C LEU A 266 -18.26 26.34 1.37
N GLY A 267 -17.89 26.04 0.11
CA GLY A 267 -16.81 26.73 -0.61
C GLY A 267 -16.91 28.25 -0.71
N LYS A 268 -18.09 28.85 -0.52
CA LYS A 268 -18.27 30.32 -0.50
C LYS A 268 -18.32 30.95 0.90
N ILE A 269 -18.43 30.13 1.95
CA ILE A 269 -18.67 30.57 3.34
C ILE A 269 -17.48 30.17 4.26
N LEU A 270 -16.60 29.29 3.78
CA LEU A 270 -15.49 28.73 4.54
C LEU A 270 -14.39 29.77 4.85
N ASN A 271 -13.97 29.85 6.11
CA ASN A 271 -12.68 30.44 6.45
C ASN A 271 -11.56 29.45 6.07
N PRO A 272 -10.35 29.91 5.66
CA PRO A 272 -9.25 29.01 5.29
C PRO A 272 -8.90 27.97 6.37
N TRP A 273 -9.02 28.36 7.64
CA TRP A 273 -8.76 27.50 8.80
C TRP A 273 -9.79 26.38 9.02
N MET A 274 -11.01 26.55 8.52
CA MET A 274 -12.06 25.54 8.58
C MET A 274 -11.85 24.41 7.55
N ALA A 275 -10.87 24.55 6.65
CA ALA A 275 -10.44 23.42 5.80
C ALA A 275 -9.75 22.31 6.61
N LEU A 276 -9.05 22.65 7.70
CA LEU A 276 -8.33 21.68 8.55
C LEU A 276 -9.24 20.58 9.14
N PRO A 277 -10.38 20.89 9.78
CA PRO A 277 -11.28 19.85 10.28
C PRO A 277 -11.96 19.05 9.17
N ILE A 278 -12.15 19.63 7.97
CA ILE A 278 -12.71 18.91 6.82
C ILE A 278 -11.67 17.92 6.27
N GLU A 279 -10.39 18.31 6.25
CA GLU A 279 -9.28 17.43 5.89
C GLU A 279 -9.10 16.27 6.87
N LEU A 280 -9.31 16.52 8.16
CA LEU A 280 -9.23 15.50 9.20
C LEU A 280 -10.12 14.29 8.84
N VAL A 281 -11.37 14.53 8.40
CA VAL A 281 -12.37 13.49 8.03
C VAL A 281 -11.89 12.51 6.95
N SER A 282 -10.81 12.84 6.24
CA SER A 282 -10.31 12.04 5.13
C SER A 282 -9.30 10.95 5.49
N GLY A 283 -8.86 10.90 6.75
CA GLY A 283 -8.03 9.84 7.27
C GLY A 283 -8.77 8.54 7.54
#